data_AF-A0A141RRC7-F1
#
_entry.id   AF-A0A141RRC7-F1
#
_cell.length_a   1.000
_cell.length_b   1.000
_cell.length_c   1.000
_cell.angle_alpha   90.00
_cell.angle_beta   90.00
_cell.angle_gamma   90.00
#
_symmetry.space_group_name_H-M   'P 1'
#
loop_
_entity.id
_entity.type
_entity.pdbx_description
1 polymer ?
#
loop_
_entity_poly.entity_id
_entity_poly.type
_entity_poly.pdbx_seq_one_letter_code
_entity_poly.pdbx_strand_id
1 'polypeptide(L)'
;WGRLDTLSRLVRVVRATQPSVIITMNPAPMPGQHGNHQMAGRLAVEAYLAAADPTFAPDQVEVEGLQPWQVSRLLLDSFGGGRPTGPDAALVPEQADASTVYALWEGPLTMPV
;
A
#
# COMPACT_ATOMS: atom_id res chain seq x y z
N TRP A 1 -10.67 -0.87 17.30
CA TRP A 1 -10.20 -2.18 16.78
C TRP A 1 -8.68 -2.36 16.85
N GLY A 2 -7.94 -1.85 17.85
CA GLY A 2 -6.50 -2.20 17.99
C GLY A 2 -5.63 -1.83 16.78
N ARG A 3 -5.78 -0.61 16.24
CA ARG A 3 -5.11 -0.16 15.01
C ARG A 3 -3.59 -0.38 15.02
N LEU A 4 -2.92 -0.03 16.12
CA LEU A 4 -1.46 -0.17 16.22
C LEU A 4 -1.00 -1.64 16.21
N ASP A 5 -1.74 -2.53 16.89
CA ASP A 5 -1.49 -3.98 16.83
C ASP A 5 -1.71 -4.51 15.40
N THR A 6 -2.79 -4.08 14.74
CA THR A 6 -3.06 -4.46 13.35
C THR A 6 -1.96 -3.99 12.41
N LEU A 7 -1.52 -2.73 12.54
CA LEU A 7 -0.42 -2.17 11.75
C LEU A 7 0.90 -2.91 12.02
N SER A 8 1.22 -3.20 13.29
CA SER A 8 2.41 -3.98 13.68
C SER A 8 2.43 -5.34 12.97
N ARG A 9 1.29 -6.04 12.93
CA ARG A 9 1.17 -7.33 12.21
C ARG A 9 1.39 -7.20 10.70
N LEU A 10 0.88 -6.13 10.08
CA LEU A 10 1.14 -5.87 8.65
C LEU A 10 2.62 -5.56 8.39
N VAL A 11 3.24 -4.73 9.22
CA VAL A 11 4.69 -4.46 9.15
C VAL A 11 5.50 -5.74 9.28
N ARG A 12 5.11 -6.65 10.19
CA ARG A 12 5.74 -7.97 10.32
C ARG A 12 5.69 -8.75 9.02
N VAL A 13 4.52 -8.79 8.36
CA VAL A 13 4.35 -9.47 7.06
C VAL A 13 5.26 -8.85 6.01
N VAL A 14 5.31 -7.52 5.91
CA VAL A 14 6.17 -6.82 4.93
C VAL A 14 7.65 -7.13 5.18
N ARG A 15 8.13 -7.05 6.44
CA ARG A 15 9.54 -7.36 6.77
C ARG A 15 9.89 -8.83 6.54
N ALA A 16 8.97 -9.76 6.81
CA ALA A 16 9.18 -11.19 6.62
C ALA A 16 9.15 -11.62 5.15
N THR A 17 8.37 -10.95 4.30
CA THR A 17 8.20 -11.31 2.89
C THR A 17 9.01 -10.46 1.93
N GLN A 18 9.56 -9.34 2.40
CA GLN A 18 10.40 -8.41 1.65
C GLN A 18 9.85 -8.09 0.24
N PRO A 19 8.58 -7.67 0.10
CA PRO A 19 7.99 -7.46 -1.21
C PRO A 19 8.58 -6.22 -1.87
N SER A 20 8.81 -6.29 -3.19
CA SER A 20 9.18 -5.12 -3.98
C SER A 20 7.99 -4.21 -4.30
N VAL A 21 6.77 -4.74 -4.26
CA VAL A 21 5.53 -4.01 -4.57
C VAL A 21 4.43 -4.38 -3.58
N ILE A 22 3.72 -3.38 -3.06
CA ILE A 22 2.42 -3.55 -2.39
C ILE A 22 1.33 -3.02 -3.32
N ILE A 23 0.26 -3.78 -3.48
CA ILE A 23 -0.96 -3.36 -4.16
C ILE A 23 -2.05 -3.25 -3.11
N THR A 24 -2.78 -2.14 -3.08
CA THR A 24 -3.87 -1.91 -2.13
C THR A 24 -5.00 -1.12 -2.75
N MET A 25 -6.16 -1.12 -2.10
CA MET A 25 -7.32 -0.34 -2.51
C MET A 25 -7.18 1.15 -2.19
N ASN A 26 -7.88 2.00 -2.93
CA ASN A 26 -7.90 3.42 -2.66
C ASN A 26 -8.43 3.68 -1.23
N PRO A 27 -7.65 4.34 -0.35
CA PRO A 27 -8.06 4.65 1.02
C PRO A 27 -9.09 5.79 1.13
N ALA A 28 -9.33 6.52 0.05
CA ALA A 28 -10.28 7.62 0.01
C ALA A 28 -11.73 7.11 0.03
N PRO A 29 -12.65 7.84 0.66
CA PRO A 29 -14.06 7.49 0.61
C PRO A 29 -14.60 7.64 -0.82
N MET A 30 -15.01 6.53 -1.43
CA MET A 30 -15.65 6.50 -2.74
C MET A 30 -17.09 5.96 -2.67
N PRO A 31 -18.00 6.38 -3.57
CA PRO A 31 -19.33 5.79 -3.66
C PRO A 31 -19.26 4.26 -3.81
N GLY A 32 -20.04 3.53 -3.01
CA GLY A 32 -20.09 2.06 -3.04
C GLY A 32 -19.00 1.35 -2.24
N GLN A 33 -18.02 2.06 -1.68
CA GLN A 33 -16.96 1.48 -0.86
C GLN A 33 -17.32 1.57 0.64
N HIS A 34 -17.08 0.48 1.40
CA HIS A 34 -17.44 0.39 2.82
C HIS A 34 -16.23 0.44 3.76
N GLY A 35 -16.42 0.90 5.00
CA GLY A 35 -15.34 1.29 5.93
C GLY A 35 -14.15 0.33 6.07
N ASN A 36 -14.35 -0.99 6.00
CA ASN A 36 -13.27 -1.97 6.04
C ASN A 36 -12.27 -1.82 4.88
N HIS A 37 -12.74 -1.54 3.66
CA HIS A 37 -11.87 -1.33 2.50
C HIS A 37 -11.01 -0.07 2.66
N GLN A 38 -11.63 1.02 3.11
CA GLN A 38 -10.96 2.26 3.49
C GLN A 38 -9.84 2.01 4.49
N MET A 39 -10.13 1.25 5.55
CA MET A 39 -9.15 0.98 6.59
C MET A 39 -8.03 0.05 6.13
N ALA A 40 -8.33 -0.96 5.30
CA ALA A 40 -7.31 -1.81 4.70
C ALA A 40 -6.37 -1.00 3.78
N GLY A 41 -6.93 -0.13 2.94
CA GLY A 41 -6.17 0.82 2.11
C GLY A 41 -5.23 1.69 2.94
N ARG A 42 -5.76 2.32 4.00
CA ARG A 42 -4.99 3.17 4.91
C ARG A 42 -3.86 2.40 5.61
N LEU A 43 -4.17 1.23 6.15
CA LEU A 43 -3.19 0.39 6.83
C LEU A 43 -2.08 -0.10 5.91
N ALA A 44 -2.38 -0.38 4.63
CA ALA A 44 -1.37 -0.75 3.66
C ALA A 44 -0.41 0.41 3.35
N VAL A 45 -0.91 1.64 3.24
CA VAL A 45 -0.08 2.85 3.09
C VAL A 45 0.80 3.06 4.31
N GLU A 46 0.24 2.90 5.52
CA GLU A 46 0.98 3.02 6.77
C GLU A 46 2.07 1.93 6.89
N ALA A 47 1.77 0.69 6.53
CA ALA A 47 2.72 -0.41 6.57
C ALA A 47 3.83 -0.25 5.53
N TYR A 48 3.53 0.28 4.34
CA TYR A 48 4.52 0.62 3.31
C TYR A 48 5.60 1.57 3.85
N LEU A 49 5.21 2.55 4.66
CA LEU A 49 6.15 3.50 5.28
C LEU A 49 6.84 2.88 6.51
N ALA A 50 6.07 2.28 7.43
CA ALA A 50 6.58 1.82 8.71
C ALA A 50 7.50 0.59 8.62
N ALA A 51 7.42 -0.21 7.55
CA ALA A 51 8.25 -1.39 7.40
C ALA A 51 9.76 -1.08 7.33
N ALA A 52 10.12 0.10 6.83
CA ALA A 52 11.50 0.57 6.74
C ALA A 52 12.04 1.21 8.04
N ASP A 53 11.15 1.54 8.99
CA ASP A 53 11.51 2.20 10.23
C ASP A 53 11.80 1.17 11.34
N PRO A 54 13.07 0.96 11.77
CA PRO A 54 13.40 0.00 12.83
C PRO A 54 12.81 0.37 14.20
N THR A 55 12.43 1.63 14.42
CA THR A 55 11.87 2.10 15.70
C THR A 55 10.39 1.75 15.85
N PHE A 56 9.70 1.44 14.75
CA PHE A 56 8.34 0.93 14.78
C PHE A 56 8.34 -0.60 15.01
N ALA A 57 7.67 -1.03 16.08
CA ALA A 57 7.65 -2.43 16.52
C ALA A 57 9.08 -3.03 16.64
N PRO A 58 9.93 -2.47 17.53
CA PRO A 58 11.35 -2.82 17.62
C PRO A 58 11.58 -4.28 17.98
N ASP A 59 10.69 -4.92 18.74
CA ASP A 59 10.76 -6.36 19.06
C ASP A 59 10.85 -7.25 17.82
N GLN A 60 10.24 -6.84 16.69
CA GLN A 60 10.36 -7.59 15.44
C GLN A 60 11.80 -7.62 14.91
N VAL A 61 12.57 -6.56 15.16
CA VAL A 61 13.98 -6.47 14.79
C VAL A 61 14.85 -7.13 15.86
N GLU A 62 14.65 -6.76 17.12
CA GLU A 62 15.52 -7.14 18.24
C GLU A 62 15.32 -8.58 18.70
N VAL A 63 14.08 -9.09 18.66
CA VAL A 63 13.72 -10.43 19.17
C VAL A 63 13.48 -11.42 18.04
N GLU A 64 12.77 -11.00 16.98
CA GLU A 64 12.45 -11.90 15.85
C GLU A 64 13.51 -11.89 14.74
N GLY A 65 14.45 -10.93 14.74
CA GLY A 65 15.51 -10.82 13.75
C GLY A 65 15.06 -10.34 12.36
N LEU A 66 13.84 -9.81 12.24
CA LEU A 66 13.33 -9.28 10.98
C LEU A 66 14.05 -7.98 10.62
N GLN A 67 14.49 -7.88 9.37
CA GLN A 67 15.17 -6.67 8.89
C GLN A 67 14.14 -5.59 8.54
N PRO A 68 14.43 -4.31 8.83
CA PRO A 68 13.68 -3.20 8.24
C PRO A 68 13.69 -3.34 6.71
N TRP A 69 12.53 -3.12 6.10
CA TRP A 69 12.35 -3.36 4.67
C TRP A 69 11.68 -2.16 3.99
N GLN A 70 12.41 -1.55 3.05
CA GLN A 70 11.90 -0.48 2.20
C GLN A 70 11.27 -1.09 0.93
N VAL A 71 9.95 -1.13 0.91
CA VAL A 71 9.19 -1.52 -0.29
C VAL A 71 9.43 -0.48 -1.39
N SER A 72 9.63 -0.93 -2.63
CA SER A 72 10.00 -0.05 -3.73
C SER A 72 8.82 0.72 -4.32
N ARG A 73 7.64 0.11 -4.36
CA ARG A 73 6.43 0.73 -4.94
C ARG A 73 5.17 0.38 -4.15
N LEU A 74 4.29 1.37 -4.04
CA LEU A 74 2.91 1.22 -3.59
C LEU A 74 1.99 1.57 -4.75
N LEU A 75 1.14 0.62 -5.15
CA LEU A 75 0.20 0.79 -6.25
C LEU A 75 -1.23 0.69 -5.72
N LEU A 76 -2.13 1.49 -6.31
CA LEU A 76 -3.55 1.35 -6.05
C LEU A 76 -4.13 0.30 -7.00
N ASP A 77 -4.97 -0.59 -6.48
CA ASP A 77 -5.83 -1.39 -7.32
C ASP A 77 -6.84 -0.46 -7.99
N SER A 78 -6.87 -0.48 -9.32
CA SER A 78 -7.95 0.15 -10.07
C SER A 78 -9.00 -0.94 -10.31
N PHE A 79 -9.63 -1.41 -9.24
CA PHE A 79 -10.74 -2.36 -9.35
C PHE A 79 -12.05 -1.61 -9.59
N GLY A 80 -12.19 -1.05 -10.79
CA GLY A 80 -13.49 -0.64 -11.33
C GLY A 80 -14.28 -1.88 -11.73
N GLY A 81 -15.20 -2.33 -10.88
CA GLY A 81 -16.04 -3.49 -11.15
C GLY A 81 -16.77 -3.37 -12.51
N GLY A 82 -16.53 -4.34 -13.38
CA GLY A 82 -17.19 -4.49 -14.69
C GLY A 82 -16.64 -3.61 -15.79
N ARG A 83 -15.53 -4.03 -16.45
CA ARG A 83 -15.28 -3.56 -17.82
C ARG A 83 -16.27 -4.26 -18.74
N PRO A 84 -17.00 -3.56 -19.62
CA PRO A 84 -17.73 -4.23 -20.68
C PRO A 84 -16.74 -5.10 -21.45
N THR A 85 -17.04 -6.38 -21.60
CA THR A 85 -16.25 -7.29 -22.44
C THR A 85 -16.97 -7.42 -23.77
N GLY A 86 -16.32 -6.98 -24.85
CA GLY A 86 -16.88 -6.97 -26.20
C GLY A 86 -16.29 -5.86 -27.07
N PRO A 87 -16.48 -5.92 -28.39
CA PRO A 87 -15.94 -4.93 -29.34
C PRO A 87 -16.46 -3.50 -29.11
N ASP A 88 -17.58 -3.34 -28.40
CA ASP A 88 -18.23 -2.05 -28.14
C ASP A 88 -18.00 -1.52 -26.71
N ALA A 89 -16.97 -2.01 -26.02
CA ALA A 89 -16.64 -1.55 -24.68
C ALA A 89 -16.17 -0.08 -24.70
N ALA A 90 -17.07 0.84 -24.34
CA ALA A 90 -16.72 2.24 -24.19
C ALA A 90 -15.75 2.44 -23.02
N LEU A 91 -14.70 3.24 -23.23
CA LEU A 91 -13.85 3.74 -22.14
C LEU A 91 -14.73 4.65 -21.28
N VAL A 92 -15.09 4.19 -20.08
CA VAL A 92 -15.81 5.01 -19.11
C VAL A 92 -14.89 6.17 -18.70
N PRO A 93 -15.38 7.43 -18.65
CA PRO A 93 -14.58 8.55 -18.18
C PRO A 93 -14.07 8.29 -16.77
N GLU A 94 -12.81 8.67 -16.53
CA GLU A 94 -12.16 8.62 -15.23
C GLU A 94 -13.05 9.30 -14.18
N GLN A 95 -13.45 8.55 -13.16
CA GLN A 95 -14.19 9.09 -12.03
C GLN A 95 -13.27 10.12 -11.37
N ALA A 96 -13.75 11.35 -11.16
CA ALA A 96 -12.99 12.38 -10.46
C ALA A 96 -12.68 11.89 -9.05
N ASP A 97 -11.46 11.38 -8.86
CA ASP A 97 -10.96 10.83 -7.61
C ASP A 97 -10.20 11.94 -6.87
N ALA A 98 -10.40 12.01 -5.55
CA ALA A 98 -9.57 12.85 -4.68
C ALA A 98 -8.14 12.28 -4.53
N SER A 99 -7.82 11.16 -5.19
CA SER A 99 -6.53 10.48 -5.17
C SER A 99 -5.51 11.00 -6.18
N THR A 100 -5.40 12.32 -6.40
CA THR A 100 -4.21 12.85 -7.07
C THR A 100 -2.98 12.43 -6.26
N VAL A 101 -2.26 11.43 -6.74
CA VAL A 101 -1.04 10.93 -6.11
C VAL A 101 0.08 11.95 -6.37
N TYR A 102 0.46 12.71 -5.35
CA TYR A 102 1.56 13.70 -5.40
C TYR A 102 2.97 13.11 -5.24
N ALA A 103 3.17 11.82 -5.45
CA ALA A 103 4.49 11.20 -5.26
C ALA A 103 4.84 10.21 -6.38
N LEU A 104 5.39 10.74 -7.47
CA LEU A 104 6.42 10.04 -8.25
C LEU A 104 7.75 10.36 -7.55
N TRP A 105 8.34 9.38 -6.87
CA TRP A 105 9.69 9.56 -6.33
C TRP A 105 10.70 9.43 -7.46
N GLU A 106 11.32 10.55 -7.84
CA GLU A 106 12.57 10.58 -8.61
C GLU A 106 13.74 10.63 -7.64
N GLY A 107 14.21 9.47 -7.18
CA GLY A 107 15.43 9.40 -6.39
C GLY A 107 16.67 9.05 -7.20
N PRO A 108 17.87 9.31 -6.64
CA PRO A 108 19.12 9.21 -7.38
C PRO A 108 19.58 7.75 -7.52
N LEU A 109 19.91 7.37 -8.76
CA LEU A 109 20.68 6.15 -9.06
C LEU A 109 22.09 6.29 -8.49
N THR A 110 22.35 5.75 -7.30
CA THR A 110 23.71 5.38 -6.92
C THR A 110 23.87 3.88 -7.10
N MET A 111 24.53 3.50 -8.19
CA MET A 111 25.06 2.14 -8.35
C MET A 111 26.28 1.95 -7.45
N PRO A 112 26.52 0.75 -6.89
CA PRO A 112 27.80 0.46 -6.26
C PRO A 112 28.88 0.39 -7.35
N VAL A 113 30.06 0.92 -7.00
CA VAL A 113 31.33 0.80 -7.75
C VAL A 113 31.78 -0.64 -7.91
#